data_AF-A0A2A2GI35-F1
#
_entry.id   AF-A0A2A2GI35-F1
#
_cell.length_a   1.000
_cell.length_b   1.000
_cell.length_c   1.000
_cell.angle_alpha   90.00
_cell.angle_beta   90.00
_cell.angle_gamma   90.00
#
_symmetry.space_group_name_H-M   'P 1'
#
loop_
_entity.id
_entity.type
_entity.pdbx_description
1 polymer ?
#
loop_
_entity_poly.entity_id
_entity_poly.type
_entity_poly.pdbx_seq_one_letter_code
_entity_poly.pdbx_strand_id
1 'polypeptide(L)'
;MGEAEELLEVACAAMAQGDPEACRKALESFAAEVGREPLDPESRAACERQLTRLRGLALAALEGLDSARAWLRDLSALLGGLDVYDRGGRQRVATALSTRAQRF
;
A
#
# COMPACT_ATOMS: atom_id res chain seq x y z
N MET A 1 27.00 7.70 15.54
CA MET A 1 25.77 6.93 15.29
C MET A 1 25.95 5.59 15.94
N GLY A 2 24.96 5.16 16.73
CA GLY A 2 24.98 3.83 17.33
C GLY A 2 24.53 2.77 16.33
N GLU A 3 24.97 1.52 16.50
CA GLU A 3 24.63 0.40 15.62
C GLU A 3 23.11 0.19 15.49
N ALA A 4 22.36 0.42 16.58
CA ALA A 4 20.90 0.38 16.58
C ALA A 4 20.24 1.47 15.71
N GLU A 5 20.84 2.66 15.64
CA GLU A 5 20.34 3.76 14.80
C GLU A 5 20.53 3.46 13.31
N GLU A 6 21.69 2.90 12.95
CA GLU A 6 22.00 2.49 11.58
C GLU A 6 21.04 1.40 11.08
N LEU A 7 20.70 0.43 11.93
CA LEU A 7 19.73 -0.63 11.59
C LEU A 7 18.34 -0.06 11.28
N LEU A 8 17.91 0.98 11.99
CA LEU A 8 16.63 1.65 11.70
C LEU A 8 16.69 2.50 10.42
N GLU A 9 17.83 3.10 10.12
CA GLU A 9 18.03 3.80 8.86
C GLU A 9 17.96 2.84 7.66
N VAL A 10 18.60 1.66 7.78
CA VAL A 10 18.50 0.57 6.80
C VAL A 10 17.06 0.10 6.63
N ALA A 11 16.31 -0.07 7.73
CA ALA A 11 14.89 -0.45 7.67
C ALA A 11 14.05 0.61 6.92
N CYS A 12 14.28 1.90 7.19
CA CYS A 12 13.61 2.98 6.48
C CYS A 12 13.94 2.99 4.98
N ALA A 13 15.21 2.78 4.63
CA ALA A 13 15.66 2.72 3.23
C ALA A 13 15.04 1.54 2.48
N ALA A 14 15.00 0.36 3.10
CA ALA A 14 14.37 -0.84 2.54
C ALA A 14 12.86 -0.64 2.32
N MET A 15 12.17 -0.03 3.29
CA MET A 15 10.74 0.29 3.16
C MET A 15 10.47 1.27 2.01
N ALA A 16 11.30 2.30 1.86
CA ALA A 16 11.19 3.26 0.77
C ALA A 16 11.45 2.63 -0.62
N GLN A 17 12.30 1.61 -0.67
CA GLN A 17 12.59 0.85 -1.90
C GLN A 17 11.54 -0.23 -2.20
N GLY A 18 10.59 -0.47 -1.30
CA GLY A 18 9.60 -1.53 -1.43
C GLY A 18 10.17 -2.94 -1.22
N ASP A 19 11.25 -3.07 -0.44
CA ASP A 19 11.82 -4.36 -0.01
C ASP A 19 11.37 -4.68 1.44
N PRO A 20 10.21 -5.37 1.61
CA PRO A 20 9.70 -5.68 2.93
C PRO A 20 10.56 -6.72 3.67
N GLU A 21 11.28 -7.57 2.96
CA GLU A 21 12.09 -8.62 3.55
C GLU A 21 13.39 -8.07 4.13
N ALA A 22 14.05 -7.16 3.41
CA ALA A 22 15.18 -6.41 3.94
C ALA A 22 14.76 -5.52 5.12
N CYS A 23 13.60 -4.87 5.05
CA CYS A 23 13.04 -4.10 6.18
C CYS A 23 12.83 -4.97 7.42
N ARG A 24 12.23 -6.16 7.25
CA ARG A 24 12.00 -7.12 8.34
C ARG A 24 13.30 -7.56 9.00
N LYS A 25 14.30 -7.95 8.20
CA LYS A 25 15.61 -8.36 8.71
C LYS A 25 16.30 -7.27 9.52
N ALA A 26 16.29 -6.02 9.02
CA ALA A 26 16.87 -4.89 9.72
C ALA A 26 16.19 -4.63 11.09
N LEU A 27 14.87 -4.76 11.16
CA LEU A 27 14.11 -4.64 12.41
C LEU A 27 14.39 -5.78 13.40
N GLU A 28 14.56 -7.01 12.90
CA GLU A 28 14.93 -8.17 13.73
C GLU A 28 16.33 -8.00 14.34
N SER A 29 17.29 -7.52 13.53
CA SER A 29 18.62 -7.16 14.01
C SER A 29 18.57 -6.03 15.03
N PHE A 30 17.76 -4.99 14.81
CA PHE A 30 17.58 -3.90 15.77
C PHE A 30 17.01 -4.42 17.10
N ALA A 31 15.98 -5.27 17.07
CA ALA A 31 15.38 -5.83 18.26
C ALA A 31 16.36 -6.73 19.04
N ALA A 32 17.19 -7.49 18.33
CA ALA A 32 18.24 -8.30 18.95
C ALA A 32 19.29 -7.42 19.63
N GLU A 33 19.65 -6.29 19.02
CA GLU A 33 20.68 -5.39 19.55
C GLU A 33 20.21 -4.65 20.81
N VAL A 34 19.02 -4.05 20.77
CA VAL A 34 18.42 -3.39 21.93
C VAL A 34 18.13 -4.38 23.08
N GLY A 35 17.92 -5.66 22.75
CA GLY A 35 17.77 -6.72 23.74
C GLY A 35 19.07 -7.10 24.46
N ARG A 36 20.24 -6.87 23.85
CA ARG A 36 21.56 -7.14 24.45
C ARG A 36 22.04 -5.97 25.28
N GLU A 37 21.96 -4.77 24.71
CA GLU A 37 22.46 -3.55 25.33
C GLU A 37 21.35 -2.49 25.41
N PRO A 38 20.97 -2.06 26.63
CA PRO A 38 20.01 -0.98 26.79
C PRO A 38 20.55 0.31 26.17
N LEU A 39 19.74 0.93 25.32
CA LEU A 39 20.08 2.21 24.70
C LEU A 39 20.21 3.31 25.77
N ASP A 40 21.21 4.17 25.60
CA ASP A 40 21.29 5.42 26.33
C ASP A 40 20.13 6.37 25.92
N PRO A 41 19.81 7.39 26.73
CA PRO A 41 18.68 8.28 26.48
C PRO A 41 18.74 9.04 25.14
N GLU A 42 19.93 9.39 24.66
CA GLU A 42 20.11 10.12 23.40
C GLU A 42 19.87 9.20 22.21
N SER A 43 20.50 8.01 22.22
CA SER A 43 20.28 6.97 21.19
C SER A 43 18.82 6.53 21.14
N ARG A 44 18.16 6.43 22.31
CA ARG A 44 16.73 6.12 22.38
C ARG A 44 15.88 7.17 21.67
N ALA A 45 16.12 8.46 21.93
CA ALA A 45 15.40 9.54 21.27
C ALA A 45 15.62 9.55 19.75
N ALA A 46 16.82 9.21 19.28
CA ALA A 46 17.12 9.05 17.86
C ALA A 46 16.36 7.87 17.24
N CYS A 47 16.38 6.71 17.89
CA CYS A 47 15.66 5.52 17.45
C CYS A 47 14.13 5.75 17.39
N GLU A 48 13.56 6.45 18.38
CA GLU A 48 12.13 6.79 18.41
C GLU A 48 11.72 7.66 17.21
N ARG A 49 12.57 8.62 16.80
CA ARG A 49 12.33 9.42 15.59
C ARG A 49 12.34 8.56 14.33
N GLN A 50 13.31 7.65 14.19
CA GLN A 50 13.39 6.76 13.02
C GLN A 50 12.22 5.75 12.98
N LEU A 51 11.81 5.19 14.12
CA LEU A 51 10.63 4.33 14.21
C LEU A 51 9.33 5.07 13.82
N THR A 52 9.20 6.33 14.24
CA THR A 52 8.07 7.18 13.85
C THR A 52 8.05 7.41 12.34
N ARG A 53 9.22 7.68 11.75
CA ARG A 53 9.38 7.81 10.29
C ARG A 53 9.01 6.53 9.57
N LEU A 54 9.51 5.37 10.02
CA LEU A 54 9.20 4.07 9.43
C LEU A 54 7.69 3.79 9.47
N ARG A 55 7.04 4.08 10.59
CA ARG A 55 5.58 3.97 10.71
C ARG A 55 4.85 4.85 9.70
N GLY A 56 5.31 6.08 9.50
CA GLY A 56 4.77 6.98 8.48
C GLY A 56 4.87 6.41 7.07
N LEU A 57 6.02 5.84 6.70
CA LEU A 57 6.22 5.16 5.41
C LEU A 57 5.27 3.97 5.23
N ALA A 58 5.10 3.17 6.29
CA ALA A 58 4.21 2.01 6.24
C ALA A 58 2.73 2.39 6.07
N LEU A 59 2.27 3.44 6.74
CA LEU A 59 0.91 3.95 6.58
C LEU A 59 0.67 4.50 5.17
N ALA A 60 1.61 5.29 4.65
CA ALA A 60 1.51 5.80 3.28
C ALA A 60 1.49 4.67 2.23
N ALA A 61 2.29 3.62 2.43
CA ALA A 61 2.27 2.44 1.57
C ALA A 61 0.91 1.72 1.61
N LEU A 62 0.31 1.58 2.80
CA LEU A 62 -1.01 0.98 2.97
C LEU A 62 -2.10 1.79 2.24
N GLU A 63 -2.10 3.12 2.41
CA GLU A 63 -3.04 4.02 1.72
C GLU A 63 -2.90 3.92 0.19
N GLY A 64 -1.66 3.81 -0.31
CA GLY A 64 -1.39 3.58 -1.72
C GLY A 64 -1.96 2.25 -2.22
N LEU A 65 -1.81 1.16 -1.47
CA LEU A 65 -2.35 -0.15 -1.81
C LEU A 65 -3.89 -0.15 -1.81
N ASP A 66 -4.52 0.51 -0.83
CA ASP A 66 -5.98 0.61 -0.78
C ASP A 66 -6.53 1.45 -1.92
N SER A 67 -5.85 2.53 -2.28
CA SER A 67 -6.18 3.33 -3.46
C SER A 67 -6.05 2.51 -4.75
N ALA A 68 -4.96 1.77 -4.92
CA ALA A 68 -4.76 0.90 -6.08
C ALA A 68 -5.85 -0.18 -6.16
N ARG A 69 -6.24 -0.76 -5.02
CA ARG A 69 -7.33 -1.73 -4.95
C ARG A 69 -8.69 -1.12 -5.33
N ALA A 70 -8.96 0.11 -4.93
CA ALA A 70 -10.17 0.84 -5.34
C ALA A 70 -10.20 1.04 -6.85
N TRP A 71 -9.09 1.53 -7.43
CA TRP A 71 -8.94 1.70 -8.88
C TRP A 71 -9.17 0.40 -9.67
N LEU A 72 -8.62 -0.72 -9.19
CA LEU A 72 -8.83 -2.03 -9.83
C LEU A 72 -10.31 -2.45 -9.78
N ARG A 73 -11.01 -2.20 -8.67
CA ARG A 73 -12.45 -2.49 -8.55
C ARG A 73 -13.27 -1.64 -9.53
N ASP A 74 -12.96 -0.35 -9.64
CA ASP A 74 -13.65 0.56 -10.55
C ASP A 74 -13.44 0.16 -12.01
N LEU A 75 -12.19 -0.20 -12.38
CA LEU A 75 -11.87 -0.74 -13.70
C LEU A 75 -12.63 -2.04 -14.00
N SER A 76 -12.67 -2.98 -13.03
CA SER A 76 -13.44 -4.21 -13.19
C SER A 76 -14.94 -3.96 -13.33
N ALA A 77 -15.51 -2.97 -12.64
CA ALA A 77 -16.92 -2.61 -12.78
C ALA A 77 -17.22 -1.98 -14.16
N LEU A 78 -16.35 -1.10 -14.65
CA LEU A 78 -16.46 -0.51 -15.98
C LEU A 78 -16.36 -1.56 -17.10
N LEU A 79 -15.41 -2.49 -16.98
CA LEU A 79 -15.20 -3.57 -17.95
C LEU A 79 -16.27 -4.68 -17.83
N GLY A 80 -16.76 -4.96 -16.63
CA GLY A 80 -17.88 -5.88 -16.40
C GLY A 80 -19.23 -5.32 -16.87
N GLY A 81 -19.34 -4.00 -16.99
CA GLY A 81 -20.47 -3.32 -17.66
C GLY A 81 -20.36 -3.26 -19.18
N LEU A 82 -19.21 -3.63 -19.76
CA LEU A 82 -18.95 -3.70 -21.20
C LEU A 82 -19.33 -5.05 -21.83
N ASP A 83 -19.92 -5.97 -21.06
CA ASP A 83 -20.42 -7.26 -21.55
C ASP A 83 -21.82 -7.13 -22.20
N VAL A 84 -22.04 -6.04 -22.94
CA VAL A 84 -23.31 -5.81 -23.66
C VAL A 84 -23.35 -6.63 -24.94
N TYR A 85 -22.20 -7.01 -25.52
CA TYR A 85 -22.13 -7.77 -26.76
C TYR A 85 -21.10 -8.89 -26.66
N ASP A 86 -21.54 -10.12 -26.92
CA ASP A 86 -20.63 -11.24 -27.17
C ASP A 86 -19.83 -11.02 -28.47
N ARG A 87 -18.72 -11.73 -28.69
CA ARG A 87 -17.92 -11.72 -29.94
C ARG A 87 -18.74 -12.00 -31.20
N GLY A 88 -19.94 -12.56 -31.06
CA GLY A 88 -20.93 -12.76 -32.14
C GLY A 88 -21.99 -11.64 -32.28
N GLY A 89 -21.84 -10.49 -31.61
CA GLY A 89 -22.73 -9.33 -31.73
C GLY A 89 -24.09 -9.47 -31.06
N ARG A 90 -24.30 -10.48 -30.21
CA ARG A 90 -25.60 -10.68 -29.54
C ARG A 90 -25.65 -9.94 -28.21
N GLN A 91 -26.69 -9.12 -28.06
CA GLN A 91 -26.98 -8.37 -26.85
C GLN A 91 -27.49 -9.30 -25.75
N ARG A 92 -26.81 -9.34 -24.59
CA ARG A 92 -27.18 -10.23 -23.47
C ARG A 92 -28.23 -9.67 -22.51
N VAL A 93 -28.51 -8.36 -22.55
CA VAL A 93 -29.45 -7.71 -21.61
C VAL A 93 -30.47 -6.88 -22.38
N ALA A 94 -31.76 -7.14 -22.13
CA ALA A 94 -32.86 -6.36 -22.69
C ALA A 94 -32.84 -4.93 -22.11
N THR A 95 -32.27 -3.98 -22.86
CA THR A 95 -32.46 -2.55 -22.60
C THR A 95 -33.88 -2.18 -23.02
N ALA A 96 -34.82 -2.23 -22.09
CA ALA A 96 -36.12 -1.60 -22.28
C ALA A 96 -35.91 -0.08 -22.26
N LEU A 97 -35.60 0.49 -23.43
CA LEU A 97 -35.67 1.93 -23.64
C LEU A 97 -37.14 2.34 -23.53
N SER A 98 -37.48 3.06 -22.47
CA SER A 98 -38.79 3.65 -22.28
C SER A 98 -39.11 4.57 -23.46
N THR A 99 -40.12 4.20 -24.24
CA THR A 99 -40.66 4.96 -25.37
C THR A 99 -41.29 6.26 -24.88
N ARG A 100 -40.49 7.34 -24.81
CA ARG A 100 -41.04 8.70 -24.76
C ARG A 100 -41.39 9.11 -26.18
N ALA A 101 -42.65 8.92 -26.56
CA ALA A 101 -43.18 9.40 -27.83
C ALA A 101 -43.16 10.94 -27.86
N GLN A 102 -42.24 11.52 -28.65
CA GLN A 102 -42.29 12.93 -29.04
C GLN A 102 -42.93 12.99 -30.43
N ARG A 103 -44.09 13.64 -30.52
CA ARG A 103 -44.79 13.94 -31.78
C ARG A 103 -44.28 15.30 -32.27
N PHE A 104 -43.87 15.36 -33.54
CA PHE A 104 -43.77 16.61 -34.30
C PHE A 104 -45.14 16.95 -34.89
#